data_AF-A0A703RPZ3-F1
#
_entry.id   AF-A0A703RPZ3-F1
#
_cell.length_a   1.000
_cell.length_b   1.000
_cell.length_c   1.000
_cell.angle_alpha   90.00
_cell.angle_beta   90.00
_cell.angle_gamma   90.00
#
_symmetry.space_group_name_H-M   'P 1'
#
loop_
_entity.id
_entity.type
_entity.pdbx_description
1 polymer ?
#
loop_
_entity_poly.entity_id
_entity_poly.type
_entity_poly.pdbx_seq_one_letter_code
_entity_poly.pdbx_strand_id
1 'polypeptide(L)'
;LVYSIGFITPMNSDDYTYALRELSLSSVKMHYLGWSGRVVSDTISTSLLKFFSPHIYNAINSAALTLMVLCWTMIPATLTKSSPSPYVMIFLFFLYFIANPALGQTNFWLVGSANYLWTN
;
A
#
# COMPACT_ATOMS: atom_id res chain seq x y z
N LEU A 1 -9.44 -0.83 11.61
CA LEU A 1 -8.55 -2.01 11.72
C LEU A 1 -7.20 -1.75 11.05
N VAL A 2 -7.15 -1.62 9.72
CA VAL A 2 -5.90 -1.46 8.94
C VAL A 2 -5.03 -0.32 9.48
N TYR A 3 -5.60 0.88 9.65
CA TYR A 3 -4.88 2.03 10.19
C TYR A 3 -4.29 1.78 11.57
N SER A 4 -5.07 1.20 12.48
CA SER A 4 -4.62 0.93 13.84
C SER A 4 -3.43 -0.03 13.86
N ILE A 5 -3.45 -1.07 13.02
CA ILE A 5 -2.35 -2.03 12.91
C ILE A 5 -1.13 -1.39 12.25
N GLY A 6 -1.31 -0.65 11.14
CA GLY A 6 -0.23 0.07 10.48
C GLY A 6 0.43 1.10 11.40
N PHE A 7 -0.35 1.83 12.20
CA PHE A 7 0.17 2.84 13.11
C PHE A 7 1.03 2.28 14.25
N ILE A 8 0.73 1.07 14.75
CA ILE A 8 1.57 0.39 15.76
C ILE A 8 2.72 -0.41 15.13
N THR A 9 2.73 -0.56 13.81
CA THR A 9 3.81 -1.27 13.10
C THR A 9 5.03 -0.36 13.08
N PRO A 10 6.18 -0.80 13.63
CA PRO A 10 7.40 0.00 13.62
C PRO A 10 7.94 0.16 12.20
N MET A 11 8.70 1.22 11.96
CA MET A 11 9.48 1.36 10.73
C MET A 11 10.52 0.24 10.63
N ASN A 12 10.60 -0.38 9.45
CA ASN A 12 11.60 -1.40 9.14
C ASN A 12 12.85 -0.76 8.50
N SER A 13 13.94 -1.52 8.38
CA SER A 13 15.24 -1.07 7.84
C SER A 13 15.11 -0.28 6.54
N ASP A 14 14.27 -0.77 5.64
CA ASP A 14 14.09 -0.19 4.31
C ASP A 14 13.35 1.14 4.40
N ASP A 15 12.39 1.29 5.32
CA ASP A 15 11.65 2.54 5.49
C ASP A 15 12.59 3.69 5.86
N TYR A 16 13.64 3.44 6.66
CA TYR A 16 14.65 4.45 6.95
C TYR A 16 15.43 4.86 5.70
N THR A 17 15.82 3.88 4.88
CA THR A 17 16.54 4.13 3.61
C THR A 17 15.70 4.96 2.66
N TYR A 18 14.42 4.61 2.49
CA TYR A 18 13.50 5.31 1.61
C TYR A 18 13.06 6.68 2.17
N ALA A 19 12.97 6.87 3.49
CA ALA A 19 12.68 8.18 4.09
C ALA A 19 13.79 9.21 3.81
N LEU A 20 15.05 8.77 3.82
CA LEU A 20 16.22 9.62 3.60
C LEU A 20 16.50 9.89 2.11
N ARG A 21 15.94 9.08 1.21
CA ARG A 21 16.22 9.15 -0.23
C ARG A 21 15.70 10.44 -0.87
N GLU A 22 16.33 10.84 -1.97
CA GLU A 22 15.87 11.96 -2.79
C GLU A 22 14.85 11.54 -3.85
N LEU A 23 13.92 12.45 -4.17
CA LEU A 23 12.91 12.28 -5.22
C LEU A 23 13.21 13.05 -6.51
N SER A 24 14.45 13.54 -6.66
CA SER A 24 14.88 14.14 -7.92
C SER A 24 14.82 13.10 -9.05
N LEU A 25 14.49 13.54 -10.28
CA LEU A 25 14.42 12.64 -11.43
C LEU A 25 15.73 11.86 -11.63
N SER A 26 16.86 12.52 -11.39
CA SER A 26 18.19 11.91 -11.44
C SER A 26 18.36 10.81 -10.37
N SER A 27 17.93 11.04 -9.14
CA SER A 27 18.01 10.05 -8.05
C SER A 27 17.06 8.87 -8.27
N VAL A 28 15.84 9.12 -8.77
CA VAL A 28 14.91 8.05 -9.15
C VAL A 28 15.50 7.20 -10.28
N LYS A 29 16.05 7.83 -11.32
CA LYS A 29 16.69 7.12 -12.44
C LYS A 29 17.91 6.30 -11.99
N MET A 30 18.78 6.87 -11.15
CA MET A 30 19.96 6.18 -10.65
C MET A 30 19.59 4.95 -9.83
N HIS A 31 18.61 5.08 -8.94
CA HIS A 31 18.15 3.98 -8.08
C HIS A 31 17.42 2.89 -8.88
N TYR A 32 16.63 3.29 -9.88
CA TYR A 32 16.01 2.35 -10.81
C TYR A 32 17.05 1.52 -11.56
N LEU A 33 18.06 2.15 -12.14
CA LEU A 33 19.09 1.47 -12.95
C LEU A 33 20.14 0.74 -12.11
N GLY A 34 20.42 1.21 -10.90
CA GLY A 34 21.51 0.70 -10.07
C GLY A 34 21.10 -0.43 -9.13
N TRP A 35 19.85 -0.45 -8.65
CA TRP A 35 19.42 -1.43 -7.66
C TRP A 35 17.98 -1.88 -7.81
N SER A 36 17.00 -0.96 -7.74
CA SER A 36 15.63 -1.39 -7.48
C SER A 36 14.85 -1.86 -8.69
N GLY A 37 15.08 -1.30 -9.89
CA GLY A 37 14.26 -1.60 -11.08
C GLY A 37 12.77 -1.26 -10.97
N ARG A 38 12.34 -0.45 -9.98
CA ARG A 38 10.93 -0.09 -9.74
C ARG A 38 10.76 1.42 -9.70
N VAL A 39 9.78 1.96 -10.42
CA VAL A 39 9.50 3.41 -10.38
C VAL A 39 8.37 3.72 -9.40
N VAL A 40 7.24 3.03 -9.54
CA VAL A 40 6.01 3.32 -8.78
C VAL A 40 6.22 3.08 -7.29
N SER A 41 6.64 1.87 -6.91
CA SER A 41 6.88 1.50 -5.51
C SER A 41 7.88 2.43 -4.82
N ASP A 42 9.01 2.70 -5.48
CA ASP A 42 10.07 3.52 -4.90
C ASP A 42 9.66 4.98 -4.74
N THR A 43 8.89 5.51 -5.70
CA THR A 43 8.41 6.90 -5.64
C THR A 43 7.34 7.05 -4.58
N ILE A 44 6.40 6.11 -4.47
CA ILE A 44 5.32 6.15 -3.47
C ILE A 44 5.89 6.01 -2.07
N SER A 45 6.72 5.00 -1.81
CA SER A 45 7.33 4.79 -0.49
C SER A 45 8.18 5.99 -0.06
N THR A 46 9.08 6.48 -0.93
CA THR A 46 9.91 7.67 -0.64
C THR A 46 9.02 8.89 -0.38
N SER A 47 7.98 9.13 -1.19
CA SER A 47 7.10 10.30 -1.03
C SER A 47 6.32 10.25 0.28
N LEU A 48 5.74 9.09 0.60
CA LEU A 48 4.96 8.90 1.81
C LEU A 48 5.82 9.05 3.06
N LEU A 49 7.01 8.47 3.07
CA LEU A 49 7.93 8.52 4.21
C LEU A 49 8.58 9.90 4.40
N LYS A 50 8.89 10.60 3.30
CA LYS A 50 9.63 11.87 3.36
C LYS A 50 8.76 13.07 3.70
N PHE A 51 7.52 13.11 3.18
CA PHE A 51 6.68 14.31 3.27
C PHE A 51 5.58 14.24 4.33
N PHE A 52 5.31 13.06 4.88
CA PHE A 52 4.16 12.87 5.76
C PHE A 52 4.57 12.26 7.10
N SER A 53 3.85 12.65 8.15
CA SER A 53 4.03 12.05 9.48
C SER A 53 3.46 10.61 9.50
N PRO A 54 3.84 9.80 10.51
CA PRO A 54 3.30 8.45 10.70
C PRO A 54 1.78 8.36 10.71
N HIS A 55 1.10 9.37 11.24
CA HIS A 55 -0.36 9.42 11.21
C HIS A 55 -0.89 9.54 9.78
N ILE A 56 -0.28 10.39 8.97
CA ILE A 56 -0.79 10.71 7.63
C ILE A 56 -0.47 9.59 6.66
N TYR A 57 0.79 9.09 6.60
CA TYR A 57 1.11 8.04 5.65
C TYR A 57 0.37 6.73 5.96
N ASN A 58 0.14 6.40 7.24
CA ASN A 58 -0.64 5.21 7.60
C ASN A 58 -2.11 5.35 7.24
N ALA A 59 -2.68 6.56 7.36
CA ALA A 59 -4.04 6.85 6.90
C ALA A 59 -4.15 6.68 5.38
N ILE A 60 -3.20 7.23 4.63
CA ILE A 60 -3.13 7.10 3.16
C ILE A 60 -2.96 5.62 2.74
N ASN A 61 -2.04 4.89 3.36
CA ASN A 61 -1.81 3.48 3.07
C ASN A 61 -3.03 2.61 3.40
N SER A 62 -3.74 2.92 4.50
CA SER A 62 -4.98 2.24 4.85
C SER A 62 -6.12 2.55 3.87
N ALA A 63 -6.16 3.79 3.36
CA ALA A 63 -7.10 4.18 2.32
C ALA A 63 -6.82 3.45 1.00
N ALA A 64 -5.55 3.21 0.65
CA ALA A 64 -5.17 2.44 -0.54
C ALA A 64 -5.72 1.00 -0.48
N LEU A 65 -5.56 0.30 0.65
CA LEU A 65 -6.15 -1.04 0.84
C LEU A 65 -7.69 -1.00 0.78
N THR A 66 -8.30 0.00 1.40
CA THR A 66 -9.76 0.17 1.36
C THR A 66 -10.26 0.40 -0.06
N LEU A 67 -9.56 1.22 -0.84
CA LEU A 67 -9.86 1.50 -2.23
C LEU A 67 -9.72 0.24 -3.10
N MET A 68 -8.67 -0.55 -2.89
CA MET A 68 -8.49 -1.82 -3.60
C MET A 68 -9.68 -2.77 -3.36
N VAL A 69 -10.11 -2.93 -2.10
CA VAL A 69 -11.27 -3.77 -1.76
C VAL A 69 -12.58 -3.22 -2.34
N LEU A 70 -12.74 -1.88 -2.39
CA LEU A 70 -13.86 -1.24 -3.08
C LEU A 70 -13.84 -1.59 -4.57
N CYS A 71 -12.70 -1.43 -5.26
CA CYS A 71 -12.54 -1.80 -6.66
C CYS A 71 -12.92 -3.28 -6.90
N TRP A 72 -12.49 -4.19 -6.03
CA TRP A 72 -12.88 -5.60 -6.12
C TRP A 72 -14.37 -5.83 -5.94
N THR A 73 -15.02 -5.07 -5.06
CA THR A 73 -16.48 -5.14 -4.87
C THR A 73 -17.25 -4.70 -6.11
N MET A 74 -16.69 -3.78 -6.89
CA MET A 74 -17.29 -3.29 -8.13
C MET A 74 -17.24 -4.31 -9.28
N ILE A 75 -16.28 -5.24 -9.28
CA ILE A 75 -16.14 -6.27 -10.33
C ILE A 75 -17.41 -7.14 -10.46
N PRO A 76 -17.85 -7.88 -9.42
CA PRO A 76 -19.04 -8.71 -9.53
C PRO A 76 -20.31 -7.89 -9.74
N ALA A 77 -20.40 -6.69 -9.16
CA ALA A 77 -21.51 -5.76 -9.38
C ALA A 77 -21.66 -5.41 -10.86
N THR A 78 -20.55 -5.07 -11.52
CA THR A 78 -20.50 -4.74 -12.95
C THR A 78 -20.86 -5.96 -13.82
N LEU A 79 -20.31 -7.13 -13.51
CA LEU A 79 -20.56 -8.36 -14.27
C LEU A 79 -22.01 -8.85 -14.16
N THR A 80 -22.64 -8.68 -13.00
CA THR A 80 -24.02 -9.09 -12.74
C THR A 80 -25.04 -7.98 -13.01
N LYS A 81 -24.59 -6.78 -13.42
CA LYS A 81 -25.41 -5.58 -13.58
C LYS A 81 -26.23 -5.25 -12.32
N SER A 82 -25.64 -5.48 -11.16
CA SER A 82 -26.23 -5.21 -9.85
C SER A 82 -25.52 -4.04 -9.16
N SER A 83 -26.11 -3.53 -8.08
CA SER A 83 -25.45 -2.53 -7.23
C SER A 83 -24.37 -3.18 -6.36
N PRO A 84 -23.22 -2.51 -6.14
CA PRO A 84 -22.21 -2.99 -5.20
C PRO A 84 -22.81 -3.15 -3.80
N SER A 85 -22.54 -4.31 -3.19
CA SER A 85 -23.09 -4.66 -1.88
C SER A 85 -22.04 -4.48 -0.78
N PRO A 86 -22.35 -3.79 0.33
CA PRO A 86 -21.43 -3.67 1.45
C PRO A 86 -21.09 -5.03 2.08
N TYR A 87 -21.99 -6.02 1.98
CA TYR A 87 -21.73 -7.38 2.47
C TYR A 87 -20.64 -8.08 1.66
N VAL A 88 -20.62 -7.87 0.33
CA VAL A 88 -19.56 -8.39 -0.54
C VAL A 88 -18.23 -7.72 -0.19
N MET A 89 -18.23 -6.40 0.03
CA MET A 89 -17.02 -5.69 0.45
C MET A 89 -16.46 -6.23 1.78
N ILE A 90 -17.31 -6.41 2.80
CA ILE A 90 -16.91 -6.96 4.10
C ILE A 90 -16.38 -8.38 3.94
N PHE A 91 -17.06 -9.22 3.15
CA PHE A 91 -16.60 -10.58 2.86
C PHE A 91 -15.22 -10.58 2.19
N LEU A 92 -15.02 -9.77 1.14
CA LEU A 92 -13.74 -9.66 0.44
C LEU A 92 -12.63 -9.12 1.34
N PHE A 93 -12.94 -8.15 2.21
CA PHE A 93 -11.99 -7.62 3.19
C PHE A 93 -11.48 -8.72 4.12
N PHE A 94 -12.38 -9.48 4.75
CA PHE A 94 -11.97 -10.56 5.66
C PHE A 94 -11.34 -11.74 4.93
N LEU A 95 -11.81 -12.07 3.73
CA LEU A 95 -11.20 -13.10 2.89
C LEU A 95 -9.76 -12.74 2.56
N TYR A 96 -9.49 -11.49 2.15
CA TYR A 96 -8.13 -10.99 1.94
C TYR A 96 -7.28 -11.10 3.20
N PHE A 97 -7.84 -10.74 4.35
CA PHE A 97 -7.14 -10.76 5.62
C PHE A 97 -6.77 -12.19 6.08
N ILE A 98 -7.63 -13.17 5.81
CA ILE A 98 -7.40 -14.58 6.18
C ILE A 98 -6.50 -15.28 5.16
N ALA A 99 -6.67 -14.98 3.87
CA ALA A 99 -5.97 -15.65 2.78
C ALA A 99 -4.55 -15.11 2.54
N ASN A 100 -4.20 -13.95 3.09
CA ASN A 100 -2.85 -13.38 2.98
C ASN A 100 -2.03 -13.69 4.25
N PRO A 101 -1.13 -14.69 4.24
CA PRO A 101 -0.33 -15.04 5.42
C PRO A 101 0.74 -13.99 5.75
N ALA A 102 1.04 -13.06 4.83
CA ALA A 102 2.13 -12.09 4.93
C ALA A 102 1.62 -10.64 4.99
N LEU A 103 0.47 -10.39 5.63
CA LEU A 103 -0.12 -9.04 5.76
C LEU A 103 0.87 -8.02 6.34
N GLY A 104 1.70 -8.43 7.30
CA GLY A 104 2.76 -7.58 7.87
C GLY A 104 3.68 -7.00 6.81
N GLN A 105 4.16 -7.85 5.90
CA GLN A 105 5.10 -7.46 4.86
C GLN A 105 4.40 -6.78 3.67
N THR A 106 3.16 -7.17 3.36
CA THR A 106 2.47 -6.73 2.13
C THR A 106 1.58 -5.50 2.32
N ASN A 107 1.18 -5.18 3.55
CA ASN A 107 0.23 -4.09 3.81
C ASN A 107 0.67 -3.13 4.91
N PHE A 108 1.27 -3.61 6.01
CA PHE A 108 1.57 -2.76 7.16
C PHE A 108 2.96 -2.13 7.12
N TRP A 109 3.97 -2.90 6.69
CA TRP A 109 5.28 -2.35 6.34
C TRP A 109 5.14 -1.48 5.08
N LEU A 110 5.48 -0.19 5.17
CA LEU A 110 5.14 0.79 4.12
C LEU A 110 5.90 0.59 2.80
N VAL A 111 7.23 0.35 2.83
CA VAL A 111 7.96 -0.01 1.60
C VAL A 111 7.46 -1.34 1.02
N GLY A 112 7.07 -2.28 1.88
CA GLY A 112 6.44 -3.52 1.46
C GLY A 112 5.08 -3.30 0.79
N SER A 113 4.23 -2.48 1.39
CA SER A 113 2.94 -2.13 0.80
C SER A 113 3.12 -1.38 -0.52
N ALA A 114 4.09 -0.49 -0.64
CA ALA A 114 4.40 0.16 -1.92
C ALA A 114 4.74 -0.86 -3.03
N ASN A 115 5.28 -2.04 -2.66
CA ASN A 115 5.61 -3.12 -3.59
C ASN A 115 4.45 -4.06 -3.93
N TYR A 116 3.54 -4.31 -2.97
CA TYR A 116 2.55 -5.38 -3.08
C TYR A 116 1.10 -4.90 -3.01
N LEU A 117 0.85 -3.70 -2.49
CA LEU A 117 -0.48 -3.09 -2.43
C LEU A 117 -0.64 -2.03 -3.53
N TRP A 118 0.29 -1.09 -3.62
CA TRP A 118 0.16 0.08 -4.50
C TRP A 118 0.34 -0.22 -6.00
N THR A 119 0.89 -1.38 -6.32
CA THR A 119 1.18 -1.85 -7.68
C THR A 119 0.15 -2.84 -8.21
N ASN A 120 -0.87 -3.19 -7.41
CA ASN A 120 -2.02 -4.02 -7.79
C ASN A 120 -3.21 -3.16 -8.23
#